data_AF-A0A357V285-F1
#
_entry.id   AF-A0A357V285-F1
#
_cell.length_a   1.000
_cell.length_b   1.000
_cell.length_c   1.000
_cell.angle_alpha   90.00
_cell.angle_beta   90.00
_cell.angle_gamma   90.00
#
_symmetry.space_group_name_H-M   'P 1'
#
loop_
_entity.id
_entity.type
_entity.pdbx_description
1 polymer ?
#
loop_
_entity_poly.entity_id
_entity_poly.type
_entity_poly.pdbx_seq_one_letter_code
_entity_poly.pdbx_strand_id
1 'polypeptide(L)'
;MAGPVQATCPPDGTFMLVGEPPELKDYPLPFLAQFGNVVSPDTNTPHPNLIDSQTAQPWLAGIGQYVDAPNKAIMTLEDHRAARPAKTGLISVIASFRNTTNGHRARIALVEALKKKFGDQVAVMGRDAIPFTEKWSAVAPFKYHVALENSRFPNYFTEKLADAYLGDAFPFYWGCPNAEDYFNPEGFRRINVYDPESTVETIAAAINEGLYEKTQAIRDADRVRLMDEYNIFALMARLAEHPVKTAPQALTLQPESEFRDSELRKLRKRLKRAVPRSLRPKRWKI
;
A
#
# COMPACT_ATOMS: atom_id res chain seq x y z
N MET A 1 -20.37 -4.20 -12.49
CA MET A 1 -19.87 -5.07 -11.39
C MET A 1 -19.30 -6.32 -12.04
N ALA A 2 -18.20 -6.87 -11.51
CA ALA A 2 -17.65 -8.11 -12.03
C ALA A 2 -18.66 -9.25 -11.84
N GLY A 3 -18.88 -10.05 -12.89
CA GLY A 3 -19.74 -11.23 -12.81
C GLY A 3 -19.01 -12.43 -12.21
N PRO A 4 -19.69 -13.59 -12.13
CA PRO A 4 -19.05 -14.85 -11.75
C PRO A 4 -17.88 -15.17 -12.67
N VAL A 5 -16.80 -15.72 -12.10
CA VAL A 5 -15.63 -16.19 -12.85
C VAL A 5 -15.72 -17.70 -12.98
N GLN A 6 -15.67 -18.20 -14.21
CA GLN A 6 -15.64 -19.63 -14.52
C GLN A 6 -14.21 -20.04 -14.88
N ALA A 7 -13.76 -21.16 -14.32
CA ALA A 7 -12.44 -21.72 -14.60
C ALA A 7 -12.48 -23.24 -14.53
N THR A 8 -11.58 -23.91 -15.25
CA THR A 8 -11.31 -25.34 -15.05
C THR A 8 -9.94 -25.47 -14.42
N CYS A 9 -9.89 -25.71 -13.12
CA CYS A 9 -8.65 -25.84 -12.37
C CYS A 9 -8.86 -26.67 -11.09
N PRO A 10 -7.77 -27.15 -10.48
CA PRO A 10 -7.84 -27.78 -9.16
C PRO A 10 -8.36 -26.78 -8.11
N PRO A 11 -9.37 -27.13 -7.29
CA PRO A 11 -9.90 -26.24 -6.26
C PRO A 11 -8.85 -25.74 -5.28
N ASP A 12 -7.92 -26.61 -4.87
CA ASP A 12 -6.80 -26.27 -3.99
C ASP A 12 -5.69 -25.47 -4.71
N GLY A 13 -5.82 -25.25 -6.02
CA GLY A 13 -5.00 -24.33 -6.82
C GLY A 13 -5.64 -22.96 -7.04
N THR A 14 -6.70 -22.60 -6.31
CA THR A 14 -7.32 -21.26 -6.37
C THR A 14 -6.82 -20.37 -5.23
N PHE A 15 -6.63 -19.08 -5.52
CA PHE A 15 -6.05 -18.11 -4.58
C PHE A 15 -6.92 -16.85 -4.49
N MET A 16 -7.15 -16.38 -3.27
CA MET A 16 -7.69 -15.05 -2.99
C MET A 16 -6.58 -14.14 -2.47
N LEU A 17 -6.34 -13.02 -3.14
CA LEU A 17 -5.42 -11.98 -2.66
C LEU A 17 -6.20 -10.90 -1.91
N VAL A 18 -5.93 -10.75 -0.62
CA VAL A 18 -6.59 -9.74 0.22
C VAL A 18 -5.93 -8.38 0.04
N GLY A 19 -6.66 -7.42 -0.55
CA GLY A 19 -6.07 -6.13 -0.88
C GLY A 19 -5.87 -5.18 0.31
N GLU A 20 -6.76 -5.23 1.29
CA GLU A 20 -6.79 -4.23 2.36
C GLU A 20 -6.78 -4.90 3.73
N PRO A 21 -6.11 -4.32 4.74
CA PRO A 21 -6.09 -4.86 6.10
C PRO A 21 -7.49 -4.84 6.72
N PRO A 22 -7.73 -5.65 7.77
CA PRO A 22 -9.04 -5.80 8.44
C PRO A 22 -9.59 -4.48 9.02
N GLU A 23 -8.75 -3.46 9.21
CA GLU A 23 -9.22 -2.13 9.60
C GLU A 23 -10.00 -1.41 8.50
N LEU A 24 -9.70 -1.72 7.24
CA LEU A 24 -10.26 -1.09 6.05
C LEU A 24 -11.30 -2.00 5.38
N LYS A 25 -11.00 -3.29 5.25
CA LYS A 25 -11.90 -4.26 4.62
C LYS A 25 -11.81 -5.61 5.32
N ASP A 26 -12.98 -6.14 5.66
CA ASP A 26 -13.14 -7.54 6.03
C ASP A 26 -13.78 -8.27 4.83
N TYR A 27 -13.64 -9.59 4.74
CA TYR A 27 -14.30 -10.43 3.73
C TYR A 27 -15.31 -11.41 4.36
N PRO A 28 -16.44 -11.74 3.70
CA PRO A 28 -17.39 -12.74 4.20
C PRO A 28 -16.74 -14.13 4.27
N LEU A 29 -16.99 -14.90 5.33
CA LEU A 29 -16.46 -16.27 5.43
C LEU A 29 -16.88 -17.16 4.25
N PRO A 30 -18.15 -17.18 3.82
CA PRO A 30 -18.55 -18.01 2.70
C PRO A 30 -17.94 -17.55 1.37
N PHE A 31 -17.58 -16.26 1.26
CA PHE A 31 -16.84 -15.75 0.10
C PHE A 31 -15.40 -16.27 0.09
N LEU A 32 -14.69 -16.20 1.22
CA LEU A 32 -13.33 -16.72 1.36
C LEU A 32 -13.26 -18.24 1.16
N ALA A 33 -14.28 -18.97 1.62
CA ALA A 33 -14.37 -20.43 1.51
C ALA A 33 -14.48 -20.94 0.06
N GLN A 34 -14.68 -20.06 -0.93
CA GLN A 34 -14.65 -20.44 -2.35
C GLN A 34 -13.23 -20.75 -2.84
N PHE A 35 -12.20 -20.26 -2.15
CA PHE A 35 -10.82 -20.33 -2.58
C PHE A 35 -10.07 -21.41 -1.81
N GLY A 36 -9.18 -22.12 -2.50
CA GLY A 36 -8.32 -23.14 -1.91
C GLY A 36 -7.30 -22.54 -0.95
N ASN A 37 -6.84 -21.32 -1.23
CA ASN A 37 -5.84 -20.59 -0.47
C ASN A 37 -6.22 -19.10 -0.36
N VAL A 38 -5.82 -18.47 0.74
CA VAL A 38 -5.96 -17.02 0.94
C VAL A 38 -4.58 -16.44 1.24
N VAL A 39 -4.17 -15.44 0.47
CA VAL A 39 -2.97 -14.65 0.72
C VAL A 39 -3.40 -13.35 1.40
N SER A 40 -2.90 -13.12 2.60
CA SER A 40 -3.30 -11.96 3.40
C SER A 40 -2.18 -11.52 4.32
N PRO A 41 -2.01 -10.21 4.53
CA PRO A 41 -1.14 -9.70 5.58
C PRO A 41 -1.72 -9.96 6.99
N ASP A 42 -3.04 -10.23 7.12
CA ASP A 42 -3.67 -10.49 8.41
C ASP A 42 -3.65 -11.98 8.74
N THR A 43 -2.73 -12.36 9.64
CA THR A 43 -2.60 -13.72 10.19
C THR A 43 -3.85 -14.20 10.94
N ASN A 44 -4.81 -13.33 11.24
CA ASN A 44 -6.10 -13.70 11.83
C ASN A 44 -7.20 -13.93 10.78
N THR A 45 -6.89 -13.85 9.49
CA THR A 45 -7.85 -14.12 8.43
C THR A 45 -8.36 -15.56 8.57
N PRO A 46 -9.66 -15.78 8.79
CA PRO A 46 -10.20 -17.10 9.09
C PRO A 46 -10.25 -17.97 7.82
N HIS A 47 -9.16 -18.69 7.55
CA HIS A 47 -9.03 -19.62 6.44
C HIS A 47 -8.05 -20.75 6.79
N PRO A 48 -8.33 -22.03 6.46
CA PRO A 48 -7.45 -23.15 6.81
C PRO A 48 -6.10 -23.10 6.09
N ASN A 49 -6.07 -22.57 4.86
CA ASN A 49 -4.87 -22.43 4.05
C ASN A 49 -4.56 -20.93 3.89
N LEU A 50 -4.02 -20.33 4.95
CA LEU A 50 -3.63 -18.92 4.98
C LEU A 50 -2.14 -18.79 4.66
N ILE A 51 -1.83 -17.95 3.68
CA ILE A 51 -0.47 -17.58 3.30
C ILE A 51 -0.23 -16.16 3.81
N ASP A 52 0.61 -16.04 4.84
CA ASP A 52 1.01 -14.75 5.40
C ASP A 52 2.03 -14.07 4.47
N SER A 53 1.58 -13.04 3.76
CA SER A 53 2.41 -12.30 2.81
C SER A 53 1.79 -10.95 2.48
N GLN A 54 2.64 -10.02 2.02
CA GLN A 54 2.19 -8.86 1.24
C GLN A 54 1.42 -9.34 -0.02
N THR A 55 0.43 -8.55 -0.46
CA THR A 55 -0.54 -8.97 -1.50
C THR A 55 -0.34 -8.33 -2.86
N ALA A 56 0.88 -7.85 -3.11
CA ALA A 56 1.43 -7.30 -4.34
C ALA A 56 0.52 -6.24 -4.96
N GLN A 57 0.11 -5.28 -4.12
CA GLN A 57 -0.73 -4.17 -4.55
C GLN A 57 -0.08 -3.45 -5.75
N PRO A 58 -0.81 -3.25 -6.86
CA PRO A 58 -0.26 -2.60 -8.03
C PRO A 58 0.25 -1.20 -7.69
N TRP A 59 1.46 -0.87 -8.14
CA TRP A 59 1.92 0.51 -8.13
C TRP A 59 1.12 1.35 -9.12
N LEU A 60 1.08 2.66 -8.88
CA LEU A 60 0.29 3.61 -9.69
C LEU A 60 1.17 4.66 -10.39
N ALA A 61 2.46 4.72 -10.09
CA ALA A 61 3.44 5.42 -10.89
C ALA A 61 3.42 4.85 -12.33
N GLY A 62 3.27 5.71 -13.33
CA GLY A 62 3.15 5.25 -14.72
C GLY A 62 1.74 4.80 -15.13
N ILE A 63 0.71 5.09 -14.32
CA ILE A 63 -0.70 4.90 -14.68
C ILE A 63 -1.41 6.26 -14.69
N GLY A 64 -2.00 6.61 -15.83
CA GLY A 64 -2.84 7.79 -15.95
C GLY A 64 -4.21 7.55 -15.33
N GLN A 65 -4.37 7.71 -14.02
CA GLN A 65 -5.62 7.44 -13.28
C GLN A 65 -6.20 8.66 -12.56
N TYR A 66 -5.53 9.81 -12.57
CA TYR A 66 -5.97 11.00 -11.84
C TYR A 66 -6.75 11.97 -12.74
N VAL A 67 -6.68 13.28 -12.48
CA VAL A 67 -7.55 14.28 -13.11
C VAL A 67 -7.43 14.19 -14.64
N ASP A 68 -8.55 14.07 -15.34
CA ASP A 68 -8.66 13.97 -16.80
C ASP A 68 -7.84 12.83 -17.45
N ALA A 69 -7.54 11.76 -16.69
CA ALA A 69 -6.66 10.69 -17.15
C ALA A 69 -7.42 9.50 -17.76
N PRO A 70 -6.86 8.84 -18.79
CA PRO A 70 -7.54 7.79 -19.56
C PRO A 70 -7.67 6.42 -18.84
N ASN A 71 -7.24 6.31 -17.59
CA ASN A 71 -7.13 5.07 -16.81
C ASN A 71 -6.34 3.98 -17.56
N LYS A 72 -5.18 4.34 -18.11
CA LYS A 72 -4.30 3.44 -18.88
C LYS A 72 -2.86 3.51 -18.39
N ALA A 73 -2.12 2.41 -18.56
CA ALA A 73 -0.68 2.39 -18.37
C ALA A 73 -0.01 3.32 -19.39
N ILE A 74 0.87 4.19 -18.91
CA ILE A 74 1.68 5.11 -19.72
C ILE A 74 3.18 4.78 -19.63
N MET A 75 3.57 3.92 -18.69
CA MET A 75 4.91 3.36 -18.57
C MET A 75 4.82 1.84 -18.49
N THR A 76 5.79 1.18 -19.12
CA THR A 76 6.06 -0.25 -19.01
C THR A 76 7.05 -0.52 -17.88
N LEU A 77 7.27 -1.80 -17.56
CA LEU A 77 8.32 -2.20 -16.61
C LEU A 77 9.71 -1.74 -17.08
N GLU A 78 10.00 -1.84 -18.37
CA GLU A 78 11.28 -1.40 -18.93
C GLU A 78 11.46 0.12 -18.87
N ASP A 79 10.38 0.89 -19.08
CA ASP A 79 10.42 2.34 -18.87
C ASP A 79 10.78 2.68 -17.42
N HIS A 80 10.21 1.96 -16.44
CA HIS A 80 10.62 2.11 -15.05
C HIS A 80 12.08 1.72 -14.85
N ARG A 81 12.57 0.58 -15.35
CA ARG A 81 13.99 0.21 -15.19
C ARG A 81 14.95 1.28 -15.74
N ALA A 82 14.64 1.82 -16.91
CA ALA A 82 15.45 2.83 -17.59
C ALA A 82 15.34 4.24 -16.96
N ALA A 83 14.23 4.56 -16.29
CA ALA A 83 13.96 5.91 -15.84
C ALA A 83 15.00 6.43 -14.84
N ARG A 84 15.49 7.66 -15.10
CA ARG A 84 16.34 8.47 -14.23
C ARG A 84 15.79 9.90 -14.19
N PRO A 85 14.73 10.15 -13.42
CA PRO A 85 14.03 11.43 -13.46
C PRO A 85 14.89 12.55 -12.86
N ALA A 86 14.88 13.73 -13.50
CA ALA A 86 15.50 14.92 -12.95
C ALA A 86 14.77 15.38 -11.68
N LYS A 87 15.53 15.78 -10.66
CA LYS A 87 14.99 16.25 -9.37
C LYS A 87 14.93 17.78 -9.36
N THR A 88 13.72 18.32 -9.52
CA THR A 88 13.45 19.76 -9.53
C THR A 88 12.77 20.25 -8.24
N GLY A 89 12.19 19.35 -7.45
CA GLY A 89 11.58 19.65 -6.16
C GLY A 89 12.26 18.94 -4.99
N LEU A 90 12.04 19.43 -3.77
CA LEU A 90 12.63 18.83 -2.58
C LEU A 90 11.75 17.72 -2.02
N ILE A 91 10.53 18.05 -1.58
CA ILE A 91 9.61 17.12 -0.90
C ILE A 91 8.28 17.09 -1.66
N SER A 92 7.71 15.91 -1.88
CA SER A 92 6.29 15.79 -2.21
C SER A 92 5.54 14.90 -1.22
N VAL A 93 4.23 15.16 -1.11
CA VAL A 93 3.28 14.32 -0.38
C VAL A 93 1.99 14.26 -1.19
N ILE A 94 1.47 13.05 -1.42
CA ILE A 94 0.14 12.88 -2.02
C ILE A 94 -0.86 12.69 -0.88
N ALA A 95 -1.77 13.64 -0.71
CA ALA A 95 -2.77 13.61 0.35
C ALA A 95 -4.18 13.83 -0.20
N SER A 96 -5.15 13.16 0.42
CA SER A 96 -6.57 13.47 0.24
C SER A 96 -7.11 14.09 1.53
N PHE A 97 -7.89 15.16 1.44
CA PHE A 97 -8.37 15.90 2.61
C PHE A 97 -9.67 15.33 3.19
N ARG A 98 -9.89 14.01 3.04
CA ARG A 98 -10.99 13.33 3.73
C ARG A 98 -10.71 13.36 5.22
N ASN A 99 -11.63 13.88 6.03
CA ASN A 99 -11.45 14.08 7.47
C ASN A 99 -12.32 13.13 8.35
N THR A 100 -12.66 11.95 7.83
CA THR A 100 -13.70 11.10 8.46
C THR A 100 -13.20 10.21 9.60
N THR A 101 -11.90 9.93 9.68
CA THR A 101 -11.31 9.00 10.67
C THR A 101 -10.19 9.65 11.48
N ASN A 102 -9.76 9.04 12.57
CA ASN A 102 -8.57 9.51 13.30
C ASN A 102 -7.30 9.49 12.43
N GLY A 103 -7.15 8.47 11.57
CA GLY A 103 -5.99 8.39 10.67
C GLY A 103 -6.03 9.45 9.56
N HIS A 104 -7.23 9.81 9.11
CA HIS A 104 -7.44 10.95 8.22
C HIS A 104 -6.97 12.26 8.88
N ARG A 105 -7.44 12.56 10.10
CA ARG A 105 -7.02 13.74 10.87
C ARG A 105 -5.51 13.81 11.09
N ALA A 106 -4.92 12.69 11.50
CA ALA A 106 -3.49 12.60 11.79
C ALA A 106 -2.64 12.92 10.54
N ARG A 107 -3.03 12.37 9.38
CA ARG A 107 -2.34 12.67 8.11
C ARG A 107 -2.50 14.13 7.69
N ILE A 108 -3.68 14.73 7.85
CA ILE A 108 -3.90 16.16 7.58
C ILE A 108 -3.01 17.02 8.49
N ALA A 109 -2.99 16.75 9.81
CA ALA A 109 -2.16 17.47 10.77
C ALA A 109 -0.66 17.39 10.42
N LEU A 110 -0.19 16.22 9.98
CA LEU A 110 1.19 16.08 9.49
C LEU A 110 1.44 16.92 8.22
N VAL A 111 0.53 16.91 7.25
CA VAL A 111 0.66 17.72 6.02
C VAL A 111 0.69 19.23 6.35
N GLU A 112 -0.14 19.69 7.27
CA GLU A 112 -0.14 21.07 7.77
C GLU A 112 1.19 21.43 8.45
N ALA A 113 1.70 20.54 9.31
CA ALA A 113 2.99 20.75 9.98
C ALA A 113 4.16 20.78 8.98
N LEU A 114 4.14 19.91 7.96
CA LEU A 114 5.11 19.92 6.85
C LEU A 114 5.07 21.25 6.10
N LYS A 115 3.87 21.72 5.74
CA LYS A 115 3.70 23.02 5.06
C LYS A 115 4.18 24.18 5.90
N LYS A 116 3.92 24.18 7.21
CA LYS A 116 4.41 25.20 8.15
C LYS A 116 5.93 25.26 8.22
N LYS A 117 6.63 24.12 8.20
CA LYS A 117 8.10 24.06 8.30
C LYS A 117 8.81 24.31 6.98
N PHE A 118 8.35 23.69 5.90
CA PHE A 118 9.06 23.65 4.61
C PHE A 118 8.50 24.63 3.57
N GLY A 119 7.32 25.22 3.80
CA GLY A 119 6.72 26.21 2.90
C GLY A 119 6.54 25.68 1.48
N ASP A 120 7.19 26.34 0.53
CA ASP A 120 7.12 25.99 -0.90
C ASP A 120 8.05 24.81 -1.28
N GLN A 121 8.95 24.39 -0.39
CA GLN A 121 9.81 23.23 -0.62
C GLN A 121 9.06 21.89 -0.52
N VAL A 122 7.83 21.90 0.01
CA VAL A 122 6.93 20.74 0.01
C VAL A 122 5.77 20.94 -0.95
N ALA A 123 5.67 20.07 -1.96
CA ALA A 123 4.51 20.01 -2.84
C ALA A 123 3.43 19.09 -2.25
N VAL A 124 2.26 19.65 -1.94
CA VAL A 124 1.10 18.88 -1.50
C VAL A 124 0.24 18.57 -2.72
N MET A 125 0.32 17.33 -3.16
CA MET A 125 -0.31 16.82 -4.37
C MET A 125 -1.64 16.16 -4.01
N GLY A 126 -2.67 16.35 -4.82
CA GLY A 126 -3.98 15.74 -4.61
C GLY A 126 -5.11 16.51 -5.28
N ARG A 127 -6.30 15.92 -5.30
CA ARG A 127 -7.48 16.53 -5.92
C ARG A 127 -7.89 17.85 -5.26
N ASP A 128 -7.74 17.96 -3.94
CA ASP A 128 -8.06 19.17 -3.18
C ASP A 128 -6.82 20.07 -2.94
N ALA A 129 -5.70 19.80 -3.63
CA ALA A 129 -4.47 20.58 -3.59
C ALA A 129 -3.87 20.73 -5.01
N ILE A 130 -2.57 20.47 -5.21
CA ILE A 130 -1.98 20.52 -6.56
C ILE A 130 -2.45 19.28 -7.35
N PRO A 131 -3.31 19.44 -8.37
CA PRO A 131 -3.80 18.31 -9.14
C PRO A 131 -2.69 17.77 -10.05
N PHE A 132 -2.81 16.50 -10.40
CA PHE A 132 -1.94 15.82 -11.33
C PHE A 132 -2.75 14.77 -12.09
N THR A 133 -2.28 14.37 -13.27
CA THR A 133 -2.96 13.38 -14.13
C THR A 133 -2.48 11.95 -13.84
N GLU A 134 -1.24 11.82 -13.37
CA GLU A 134 -0.57 10.56 -13.18
C GLU A 134 0.49 10.70 -12.06
N LYS A 135 0.70 9.66 -11.25
CA LYS A 135 1.51 9.77 -10.03
C LYS A 135 3.00 9.97 -10.24
N TRP A 136 3.54 9.54 -11.37
CA TRP A 136 4.94 9.77 -11.71
C TRP A 136 5.28 11.26 -11.61
N SER A 137 4.46 12.15 -12.19
CA SER A 137 4.63 13.61 -12.12
C SER A 137 4.55 14.19 -10.70
N ALA A 138 3.85 13.51 -9.79
CA ALA A 138 3.71 13.92 -8.38
C ALA A 138 4.88 13.46 -7.50
N VAL A 139 5.68 12.48 -7.96
CA VAL A 139 6.72 11.84 -7.15
C VAL A 139 8.10 11.99 -7.78
N ALA A 140 8.24 11.62 -9.06
CA ALA A 140 9.52 11.52 -9.76
C ALA A 140 10.34 12.84 -9.77
N PRO A 141 9.74 14.04 -9.85
CA PRO A 141 10.50 15.30 -9.79
C PRO A 141 11.09 15.63 -8.41
N PHE A 142 10.76 14.88 -7.36
CA PHE A 142 11.13 15.21 -5.98
C PHE A 142 12.22 14.28 -5.45
N LYS A 143 13.14 14.83 -4.65
CA LYS A 143 14.16 14.04 -3.94
C LYS A 143 13.56 13.17 -2.84
N TYR A 144 12.60 13.72 -2.10
CA TYR A 144 11.97 13.06 -0.95
C TYR A 144 10.47 12.93 -1.17
N HIS A 145 9.89 11.79 -0.77
CA HIS A 145 8.45 11.56 -0.82
C HIS A 145 7.91 11.10 0.53
N VAL A 146 6.85 11.74 1.01
CA VAL A 146 6.17 11.34 2.26
C VAL A 146 5.08 10.33 1.92
N ALA A 147 5.37 9.05 2.13
CA ALA A 147 4.52 7.91 1.81
C ALA A 147 3.69 7.48 3.03
N LEU A 148 2.38 7.76 2.99
CA LEU A 148 1.47 7.59 4.13
C LEU A 148 0.37 6.57 3.84
N GLU A 149 0.50 5.36 4.38
CA GLU A 149 -0.56 4.36 4.26
C GLU A 149 -1.86 4.79 4.94
N ASN A 150 -2.95 4.09 4.60
CA ASN A 150 -4.24 4.31 5.24
C ASN A 150 -4.30 3.71 6.65
N SER A 151 -3.49 2.66 6.91
CA SER A 151 -3.42 1.93 8.17
C SER A 151 -1.98 1.45 8.42
N ARG A 152 -1.66 1.20 9.70
CA ARG A 152 -0.38 0.62 10.11
C ARG A 152 -0.58 -0.87 10.43
N PHE A 153 -0.09 -1.76 9.57
CA PHE A 153 -0.35 -3.20 9.67
C PHE A 153 0.81 -4.03 9.09
N PRO A 154 1.23 -5.15 9.73
CA PRO A 154 2.31 -6.00 9.20
C PRO A 154 2.05 -6.42 7.76
N ASN A 155 3.11 -6.56 6.95
CA ASN A 155 3.03 -7.00 5.56
C ASN A 155 2.16 -6.12 4.63
N TYR A 156 1.75 -4.93 5.09
CA TYR A 156 0.90 -3.98 4.34
C TYR A 156 1.69 -2.74 3.96
N PHE A 157 2.37 -2.82 2.82
CA PHE A 157 2.77 -1.65 2.04
C PHE A 157 2.02 -1.66 0.71
N THR A 158 1.78 -0.48 0.17
CA THR A 158 0.98 -0.32 -1.04
C THR A 158 1.76 0.44 -2.10
N GLU A 159 1.02 0.93 -3.10
CA GLU A 159 1.54 1.81 -4.12
C GLU A 159 2.24 3.03 -3.51
N LYS A 160 1.87 3.50 -2.31
CA LYS A 160 2.43 4.74 -1.75
C LYS A 160 3.92 4.64 -1.48
N LEU A 161 4.38 3.49 -1.00
CA LEU A 161 5.80 3.22 -0.84
C LEU A 161 6.43 2.83 -2.18
N ALA A 162 5.75 1.99 -2.96
CA ALA A 162 6.26 1.53 -4.26
C ALA A 162 6.53 2.70 -5.22
N ASP A 163 5.59 3.64 -5.34
CA ASP A 163 5.67 4.82 -6.21
C ASP A 163 6.85 5.72 -5.82
N ALA A 164 7.21 5.81 -4.53
CA ALA A 164 8.39 6.53 -4.07
C ALA A 164 9.69 5.94 -4.63
N TYR A 165 9.88 4.62 -4.50
CA TYR A 165 11.04 3.95 -5.06
C TYR A 165 11.07 4.03 -6.60
N LEU A 166 9.92 3.81 -7.26
CA LEU A 166 9.83 3.90 -8.73
C LEU A 166 10.21 5.28 -9.24
N GLY A 167 9.76 6.34 -8.55
CA GLY A 167 10.11 7.72 -8.84
C GLY A 167 11.53 8.12 -8.42
N ASP A 168 12.36 7.20 -7.91
CA ASP A 168 13.69 7.50 -7.35
C ASP A 168 13.63 8.59 -6.27
N ALA A 169 12.67 8.50 -5.35
CA ALA A 169 12.55 9.40 -4.21
C ALA A 169 12.89 8.67 -2.91
N PHE A 170 13.59 9.34 -2.00
CA PHE A 170 13.81 8.82 -0.65
C PHE A 170 12.48 8.82 0.13
N PRO A 171 11.98 7.66 0.60
CA PRO A 171 10.70 7.58 1.29
C PRO A 171 10.81 8.00 2.77
N PHE A 172 9.95 8.93 3.18
CA PHE A 172 9.54 9.09 4.57
C PHE A 172 8.25 8.31 4.79
N TYR A 173 8.34 7.17 5.49
CA TYR A 173 7.30 6.13 5.43
C TYR A 173 6.56 5.89 6.75
N TRP A 174 5.22 5.82 6.67
CA TRP A 174 4.32 5.34 7.73
C TRP A 174 3.32 4.32 7.17
N GLY A 175 3.32 3.09 7.71
CA GLY A 175 2.49 2.01 7.17
C GLY A 175 2.87 0.62 7.71
N CYS A 176 3.56 -0.18 6.92
CA CYS A 176 4.01 -1.53 7.28
C CYS A 176 5.00 -1.52 8.46
N PRO A 177 4.70 -2.04 9.67
CA PRO A 177 5.61 -2.09 10.82
C PRO A 177 6.90 -2.88 10.61
N ASN A 178 6.90 -3.83 9.69
CA ASN A 178 8.03 -4.69 9.35
C ASN A 178 8.45 -4.45 7.88
N ALA A 179 8.55 -3.17 7.50
CA ALA A 179 8.95 -2.80 6.14
C ALA A 179 10.41 -3.19 5.86
N GLU A 180 11.20 -3.33 6.92
CA GLU A 180 12.60 -3.75 6.93
C GLU A 180 12.77 -5.22 6.51
N ASP A 181 11.70 -6.04 6.57
CA ASP A 181 11.70 -7.39 6.03
C ASP A 181 11.68 -7.39 4.48
N TYR A 182 11.27 -6.26 3.89
CA TYR A 182 11.13 -6.09 2.44
C TYR A 182 12.20 -5.17 1.84
N PHE A 183 12.56 -4.10 2.55
CA PHE A 183 13.46 -3.06 2.04
C PHE A 183 14.57 -2.78 3.04
N ASN A 184 15.70 -2.29 2.55
CA ASN A 184 16.80 -1.94 3.43
C ASN A 184 16.40 -0.81 4.40
N PRO A 185 16.70 -0.91 5.71
CA PRO A 185 16.33 0.11 6.70
C PRO A 185 17.00 1.48 6.47
N GLU A 186 18.07 1.56 5.68
CA GLU A 186 18.69 2.82 5.25
C GLU A 186 18.06 3.39 3.96
N GLY A 187 17.29 2.58 3.22
CA GLY A 187 16.61 2.98 1.99
C GLY A 187 15.42 3.91 2.21
N PHE A 188 14.93 4.02 3.45
CA PHE A 188 13.81 4.87 3.85
C PHE A 188 13.94 5.34 5.30
N ARG A 189 13.14 6.33 5.71
CA ARG A 189 13.06 6.79 7.10
C ARG A 189 11.66 6.62 7.65
N ARG A 190 11.55 5.97 8.81
CA ARG A 190 10.31 5.87 9.58
C ARG A 190 9.84 7.23 10.05
N ILE A 191 8.54 7.47 9.93
CA ILE A 191 7.85 8.64 10.46
C ILE A 191 6.58 8.23 11.21
N ASN A 192 5.98 9.14 11.97
CA ASN A 192 4.77 8.87 12.74
C ASN A 192 3.71 9.96 12.54
N VAL A 193 2.64 9.63 11.81
CA VAL A 193 1.54 10.58 11.56
C VAL A 193 0.83 11.07 12.82
N TYR A 194 0.95 10.35 13.95
CA TYR A 194 0.35 10.75 15.22
C TYR A 194 1.25 11.65 16.08
N ASP A 195 2.46 11.97 15.60
CA ASP A 195 3.39 12.90 16.22
C ASP A 195 3.98 13.81 15.12
N PRO A 196 3.20 14.80 14.64
CA PRO A 196 3.57 15.60 13.48
C PRO A 196 4.78 16.50 13.74
N GLU A 197 4.94 17.05 14.95
CA GLU A 197 6.04 17.93 15.29
C GLU A 197 7.38 17.17 15.25
N SER A 198 7.47 16.05 15.98
CA SER A 198 8.67 15.19 15.96
C SER A 198 8.97 14.62 14.58
N THR A 199 7.92 14.26 13.83
CA THR A 199 8.06 13.77 12.46
C THR A 199 8.68 14.82 11.53
N VAL A 200 8.24 16.08 11.63
CA VAL A 200 8.78 17.17 10.80
C VAL A 200 10.26 17.42 11.11
N GLU A 201 10.66 17.36 12.38
CA GLU A 201 12.08 17.47 12.75
C GLU A 201 12.90 16.27 12.26
N THR A 202 12.34 15.05 12.32
CA THR A 202 12.97 13.85 11.75
C THR A 202 13.21 14.01 10.24
N ILE A 203 12.24 14.56 9.52
CA ILE A 203 12.35 14.83 8.08
C ILE A 203 13.42 15.90 7.81
N ALA A 204 13.42 16.99 8.59
CA ALA A 204 14.42 18.05 8.45
C ALA A 204 15.84 17.54 8.70
N ALA A 205 16.05 16.71 9.72
CA ALA A 205 17.34 16.09 10.01
C ALA A 205 17.82 15.21 8.85
N ALA A 206 16.96 14.32 8.35
CA ALA A 206 17.27 13.46 7.21
C ALA A 206 17.64 14.23 5.93
N ILE A 207 16.96 15.35 5.67
CA ILE A 207 17.28 16.23 4.54
C ILE A 207 18.63 16.91 4.74
N ASN A 208 18.90 17.45 5.93
CA ASN A 208 20.17 18.11 6.26
C ASN A 208 21.35 17.12 6.22
N GLU A 209 21.11 15.86 6.59
CA GLU A 209 22.08 14.77 6.48
C GLU A 209 22.36 14.37 5.02
N GLY A 210 21.55 14.81 4.06
CA GLY A 210 21.69 14.43 2.64
C GLY A 210 21.40 12.95 2.40
N LEU A 211 20.41 12.39 3.10
CA LEU A 211 20.09 10.95 2.96
C LEU A 211 19.70 10.57 1.54
N TYR A 212 19.08 11.49 0.77
CA TYR A 212 18.79 11.24 -0.64
C TYR A 212 20.06 10.90 -1.43
N GLU A 213 21.12 11.69 -1.31
CA GLU A 213 22.36 11.44 -2.05
C GLU A 213 23.11 10.23 -1.48
N LYS A 214 23.18 10.12 -0.15
CA LYS A 214 23.97 9.08 0.53
C LYS A 214 23.44 7.67 0.33
N THR A 215 22.12 7.49 0.18
CA THR A 215 21.50 6.16 0.11
C THR A 215 21.08 5.76 -1.31
N GLN A 216 21.56 6.46 -2.35
CA GLN A 216 21.17 6.18 -3.75
C GLN A 216 21.34 4.71 -4.13
N ALA A 217 22.51 4.11 -3.89
CA ALA A 217 22.77 2.72 -4.24
C ALA A 217 21.86 1.73 -3.51
N ILE A 218 21.50 2.03 -2.26
CA ILE A 218 20.58 1.23 -1.45
C ILE A 218 19.17 1.31 -2.04
N ARG A 219 18.70 2.53 -2.34
CA ARG A 219 17.38 2.73 -2.96
C ARG A 219 17.29 2.13 -4.35
N ASP A 220 18.35 2.17 -5.14
CA ASP A 220 18.39 1.54 -6.47
C ASP A 220 18.21 0.02 -6.34
N ALA A 221 18.84 -0.62 -5.34
CA ALA A 221 18.66 -2.04 -5.06
C ALA A 221 17.24 -2.36 -4.57
N ASP A 222 16.68 -1.56 -3.66
CA ASP A 222 15.29 -1.72 -3.19
C ASP A 222 14.27 -1.52 -4.31
N ARG A 223 14.54 -0.60 -5.24
CA ARG A 223 13.73 -0.35 -6.44
C ARG A 223 13.75 -1.54 -7.39
N VAL A 224 14.91 -2.17 -7.61
CA VAL A 224 15.02 -3.41 -8.39
C VAL A 224 14.24 -4.53 -7.71
N ARG A 225 14.41 -4.70 -6.41
CA ARG A 225 13.69 -5.71 -5.61
C ARG A 225 12.18 -5.53 -5.68
N LEU A 226 11.69 -4.30 -5.57
CA LEU A 226 10.27 -3.99 -5.75
C LEU A 226 9.76 -4.46 -7.13
N MET A 227 10.51 -4.13 -8.19
CA MET A 227 10.15 -4.47 -9.56
C MET A 227 10.25 -5.97 -9.85
N ASP A 228 11.12 -6.70 -9.18
CA ASP A 228 11.42 -8.11 -9.50
C ASP A 228 10.73 -9.11 -8.56
N GLU A 229 10.51 -8.76 -7.30
CA GLU A 229 10.04 -9.69 -6.26
C GLU A 229 8.66 -9.35 -5.68
N TYR A 230 8.33 -8.06 -5.61
CA TYR A 230 7.15 -7.59 -4.87
C TYR A 230 5.98 -7.14 -5.75
N ASN A 231 6.12 -7.29 -7.06
CA ASN A 231 5.05 -7.08 -8.02
C ASN A 231 4.10 -8.31 -8.10
N ILE A 232 2.92 -8.10 -8.70
CA ILE A 232 1.89 -9.15 -8.80
C ILE A 232 2.33 -10.36 -9.62
N PHE A 233 3.14 -10.17 -10.67
CA PHE A 233 3.65 -11.27 -11.50
C PHE A 233 4.61 -12.16 -10.73
N ALA A 234 5.52 -11.57 -9.94
CA ALA A 234 6.43 -12.32 -9.07
C ALA A 234 5.67 -13.06 -7.96
N LEU A 235 4.61 -12.46 -7.40
CA LEU A 235 3.73 -13.17 -6.48
C LEU A 235 3.01 -14.34 -7.18
N MET A 236 2.40 -14.11 -8.34
CA MET A 236 1.71 -15.16 -9.09
C MET A 236 2.65 -16.31 -9.48
N ALA A 237 3.89 -16.04 -9.88
CA ALA A 237 4.88 -17.06 -10.17
C ALA A 237 5.15 -17.95 -8.94
N ARG A 238 5.37 -17.34 -7.76
CA ARG A 238 5.53 -18.07 -6.49
C ARG A 238 4.28 -18.88 -6.12
N LEU A 239 3.08 -18.34 -6.32
CA LEU A 239 1.83 -19.05 -6.05
C LEU A 239 1.58 -20.19 -7.02
N ALA A 240 2.06 -20.09 -8.26
CA ALA A 240 1.97 -21.18 -9.26
C ALA A 240 2.82 -22.41 -8.88
N GLU A 241 3.85 -22.23 -8.06
CA GLU A 241 4.67 -23.32 -7.51
C GLU A 241 4.02 -23.99 -6.27
N HIS A 242 2.93 -23.42 -5.75
CA HIS A 242 2.25 -23.97 -4.58
C HIS A 242 1.72 -25.38 -4.88
N PRO A 243 1.91 -26.36 -3.98
CA PRO A 243 1.45 -27.73 -4.22
C PRO A 243 -0.06 -27.82 -4.46
N VAL A 244 -0.42 -28.57 -5.49
CA VAL A 244 -1.80 -28.87 -5.88
C VAL A 244 -2.00 -30.38 -5.82
N LYS A 245 -3.03 -30.83 -5.11
CA LYS A 245 -3.29 -32.25 -4.84
C LYS A 245 -4.55 -32.75 -5.53
N THR A 246 -5.46 -31.84 -5.89
CA THR A 246 -6.74 -32.22 -6.50
C THR A 246 -6.68 -32.19 -8.02
N ALA A 247 -7.55 -32.98 -8.66
CA ALA A 247 -7.70 -32.95 -10.10
C ALA A 247 -8.44 -31.68 -10.55
N PRO A 248 -8.20 -31.16 -11.77
CA PRO A 248 -8.94 -30.04 -12.30
C PRO A 248 -10.46 -30.31 -12.36
N GLN A 249 -11.27 -29.34 -11.93
CA GLN A 249 -12.72 -29.39 -12.06
C GLN A 249 -13.28 -28.05 -12.55
N ALA A 250 -14.49 -28.07 -13.11
CA ALA A 250 -15.20 -26.86 -13.46
C ALA A 250 -15.63 -26.13 -12.17
N LEU A 251 -15.18 -24.89 -12.02
CA LEU A 251 -15.45 -24.03 -10.88
C LEU A 251 -16.19 -22.77 -11.32
N THR A 252 -17.06 -22.27 -10.45
CA THR A 252 -17.67 -20.95 -10.58
C THR A 252 -17.44 -20.18 -9.29
N LEU A 253 -16.59 -19.16 -9.35
CA LEU A 253 -16.31 -18.25 -8.25
C LEU A 253 -17.26 -17.06 -8.33
N GLN A 254 -18.07 -16.88 -7.31
CA GLN A 254 -19.02 -15.79 -7.20
C GLN A 254 -18.33 -14.52 -6.68
N PRO A 255 -18.72 -13.33 -7.17
CA PRO A 255 -18.18 -12.08 -6.67
C PRO A 255 -18.60 -11.84 -5.23
N GLU A 256 -17.81 -11.08 -4.48
CA GLU A 256 -18.05 -10.76 -3.05
C GLU A 256 -19.48 -10.21 -2.80
N SER A 257 -20.04 -9.48 -3.78
CA SER A 257 -21.39 -8.90 -3.69
C SER A 257 -22.52 -9.91 -3.48
N GLU A 258 -22.34 -11.16 -3.92
CA GLU A 258 -23.33 -12.22 -3.71
C GLU A 258 -23.37 -12.72 -2.27
N PHE A 259 -22.31 -12.45 -1.50
CA PHE A 259 -22.16 -12.88 -0.13
C PHE A 259 -22.58 -11.74 0.80
N ARG A 260 -23.89 -11.63 1.04
CA ARG A 260 -24.45 -10.64 1.97
C ARG A 260 -23.77 -10.71 3.33
N ASP A 261 -23.42 -9.54 3.88
CA ASP A 261 -22.98 -9.42 5.27
C ASP A 261 -24.08 -9.99 6.18
N SER A 262 -23.75 -11.00 6.99
CA SER A 262 -24.66 -11.47 8.04
C SER A 262 -25.00 -10.32 9.00
N GLU A 263 -26.21 -10.28 9.56
CA GLU A 263 -26.63 -9.23 10.50
C GLU A 263 -25.69 -9.11 11.71
N LEU A 264 -25.15 -10.25 12.18
CA LEU A 264 -24.10 -10.33 13.19
C LEU A 264 -22.81 -9.59 12.79
N ARG A 265 -22.42 -9.66 11.52
CA ARG A 265 -21.25 -8.95 11.00
C ARG A 265 -21.50 -7.45 10.87
N LYS A 266 -22.70 -7.04 10.43
CA LYS A 266 -23.11 -5.63 10.43
C LYS A 266 -23.10 -5.04 11.84
N LEU A 267 -23.60 -5.81 12.81
CA LEU A 267 -23.59 -5.43 14.22
C LEU A 267 -22.17 -5.34 14.79
N ARG A 268 -21.29 -6.33 14.52
CA ARG A 268 -19.87 -6.27 14.92
C ARG A 268 -19.12 -5.10 14.30
N LYS A 269 -19.37 -4.76 13.02
CA LYS A 269 -18.81 -3.57 12.37
C LYS A 269 -19.29 -2.28 13.05
N ARG A 270 -20.57 -2.18 13.40
CA ARG A 270 -21.15 -1.04 14.15
C ARG A 270 -20.52 -0.91 15.53
N LEU A 271 -20.38 -2.01 16.28
CA LEU A 271 -19.76 -2.04 17.60
C LEU A 271 -18.26 -1.72 17.55
N LYS A 272 -17.49 -2.30 16.61
CA LYS A 272 -16.07 -1.94 16.40
C LYS A 272 -15.91 -0.44 16.13
N ARG A 273 -16.79 0.16 15.31
CA ARG A 273 -16.74 1.61 15.00
C ARG A 273 -17.17 2.49 16.19
N ALA A 274 -18.02 1.98 17.08
CA ALA A 274 -18.48 2.70 18.28
C ALA A 274 -17.49 2.68 19.45
N VAL A 275 -16.58 1.69 19.51
CA VAL A 275 -15.55 1.62 20.56
C VAL A 275 -14.36 2.53 20.20
N PRO A 276 -14.03 3.54 21.03
CA PRO A 276 -12.83 4.37 20.86
C PRO A 276 -11.58 3.50 20.71
N ARG A 277 -10.69 3.85 19.76
CA ARG A 277 -9.47 3.08 19.48
C ARG A 277 -8.59 2.85 20.73
N SER A 278 -8.68 3.72 21.74
CA SER A 278 -7.98 3.60 23.03
C SER A 278 -8.46 2.44 23.91
N LEU A 279 -9.68 1.95 23.70
CA LEU A 279 -10.32 0.89 24.50
C LEU A 279 -10.35 -0.47 23.78
N ARG A 280 -9.81 -0.55 22.56
CA ARG A 280 -9.64 -1.83 21.88
C ARG A 280 -8.47 -2.57 22.51
N PRO A 281 -8.56 -3.89 22.75
CA PRO A 281 -7.44 -4.65 23.29
C PRO A 281 -6.22 -4.41 22.39
N LYS A 282 -5.14 -3.89 22.96
CA LYS A 282 -3.84 -3.84 22.30
C LYS A 282 -3.46 -5.28 21.99
N ARG A 283 -3.64 -5.73 20.74
CA ARG A 283 -3.03 -6.97 20.25
C ARG A 283 -1.55 -6.68 20.02
N TRP A 284 -0.83 -6.58 21.13
CA TRP A 284 0.61 -6.63 21.20
C TRP A 284 0.93 -7.82 22.09
N LYS A 285 1.44 -8.89 21.49
CA LYS A 285 2.26 -9.86 22.19
C LYS A 285 3.43 -10.20 21.27
N ILE A 286 4.58 -9.65 21.69
CA ILE A 286 5.98 -9.99 21.40
C ILE A 286 6.39 -9.80 19.94
#